data_AF-A0A0E0CV72-F1
#
_entry.id   AF-A0A0E0CV72-F1
#
_cell.length_a   1.000
_cell.length_b   1.000
_cell.length_c   1.000
_cell.angle_alpha   90.00
_cell.angle_beta   90.00
_cell.angle_gamma   90.00
#
_symmetry.space_group_name_H-M   'P 1'
#
loop_
_entity.id
_entity.type
_entity.pdbx_description
1 polymer ?
#
loop_
_entity_poly.entity_id
_entity_poly.type
_entity_poly.pdbx_seq_one_letter_code
_entity_poly.pdbx_strand_id
1 'polypeptide(L)'
;MKKEQFLFMMLVLEYILNFAANIDGCVTRMLNTVDSEGDTPLHHAARGEHLGVVDLLLKAGACAKKENTYGQVPAEMADEGTEVRKLLIQEQVEASTHTSN
;
A
#
# COMPACT_ATOMS: atom_id res chain seq x y z
N MET A 1 -13.47 -12.37 14.33
CA MET A 1 -12.20 -12.42 13.57
C MET A 1 -12.35 -12.46 12.04
N LYS A 2 -13.56 -12.63 11.44
CA LYS A 2 -13.71 -12.67 9.96
C LYS A 2 -14.27 -11.39 9.29
N LYS A 3 -14.65 -10.36 10.07
CA LYS A 3 -15.28 -9.14 9.52
C LYS A 3 -14.24 -8.19 8.90
N GLU A 4 -13.04 -8.13 9.48
CA GLU A 4 -11.92 -7.32 8.99
C GLU A 4 -11.43 -7.77 7.60
N GLN A 5 -11.36 -9.08 7.34
CA GLN A 5 -10.96 -9.60 6.03
C GLN A 5 -12.04 -9.41 4.94
N PHE A 6 -13.31 -9.25 5.32
CA PHE A 6 -14.39 -9.03 4.37
C PHE A 6 -14.42 -7.58 3.86
N LEU A 7 -14.06 -6.62 4.71
CA LEU A 7 -13.83 -5.23 4.29
C LEU A 7 -12.64 -5.12 3.35
N PHE A 8 -11.56 -5.85 3.65
CA PHE A 8 -10.37 -5.89 2.79
C PHE A 8 -10.71 -6.41 1.38
N MET A 9 -11.53 -7.46 1.28
CA MET A 9 -11.98 -7.99 0.00
C MET A 9 -12.86 -7.00 -0.79
N MET A 10 -13.67 -6.18 -0.11
CA MET A 10 -14.46 -5.12 -0.76
C MET A 10 -13.58 -3.98 -1.29
N LEU A 11 -12.57 -3.56 -0.52
CA LEU A 11 -11.59 -2.56 -0.96
C LEU A 11 -10.78 -3.07 -2.17
N VAL A 12 -10.38 -4.34 -2.18
CA VAL A 12 -9.67 -4.95 -3.31
C VAL A 12 -10.57 -5.07 -4.55
N LEU A 13 -11.86 -5.40 -4.39
CA LEU A 13 -12.81 -5.47 -5.51
C LEU A 13 -13.09 -4.09 -6.11
N GLU A 14 -13.36 -3.08 -5.30
CA GLU A 14 -13.53 -1.70 -5.77
C GLU A 14 -12.24 -1.19 -6.40
N TYR A 15 -11.07 -1.49 -5.82
CA TYR A 15 -9.77 -1.12 -6.37
C TYR A 15 -9.51 -1.75 -7.75
N ILE A 16 -9.75 -3.06 -7.92
CA ILE A 16 -9.58 -3.75 -9.22
C ILE A 16 -10.60 -3.24 -10.25
N LEU A 17 -11.86 -3.03 -9.85
CA LEU A 17 -12.89 -2.48 -10.73
C LEU A 17 -12.56 -1.05 -11.19
N ASN A 18 -11.92 -0.24 -10.34
CA ASN A 18 -11.48 1.11 -10.69
C ASN A 18 -10.16 1.12 -11.50
N PHE A 19 -9.25 0.18 -11.23
CA PHE A 19 -7.97 0.00 -11.93
C PHE A 19 -8.17 -0.45 -13.39
N ALA A 20 -9.11 -1.38 -13.64
CA ALA A 20 -9.39 -1.86 -14.98
C ALA A 20 -10.06 -0.79 -15.89
N ALA A 21 -10.58 0.30 -15.31
CA ALA A 21 -11.33 1.31 -16.04
C ALA A 21 -10.51 2.52 -16.53
N ASN A 22 -9.25 2.72 -16.09
CA ASN A 22 -8.53 3.95 -16.42
C ASN A 22 -7.00 3.79 -16.52
N ILE A 23 -6.56 3.24 -17.66
CA ILE A 23 -5.16 3.20 -18.09
C ILE A 23 -4.84 4.55 -18.75
N ASP A 24 -4.72 5.62 -17.97
CA ASP A 24 -3.96 6.83 -18.34
C ASP A 24 -3.97 7.86 -17.18
N GLY A 25 -2.82 8.06 -16.53
CA GLY A 25 -2.54 9.18 -15.62
C GLY A 25 -3.20 9.19 -14.22
N CYS A 26 -4.30 8.47 -13.98
CA CYS A 26 -5.03 8.57 -12.68
C CYS A 26 -4.45 7.68 -11.57
N VAL A 27 -3.58 6.73 -11.90
CA VAL A 27 -3.09 5.70 -10.97
C VAL A 27 -2.34 6.34 -9.80
N THR A 28 -1.50 7.35 -10.06
CA THR A 28 -0.75 8.08 -9.01
C THR A 28 -1.66 8.78 -7.99
N ARG A 29 -2.85 9.22 -8.41
CA ARG A 29 -3.82 9.88 -7.51
C ARG A 29 -4.48 8.86 -6.57
N MET A 30 -4.74 7.65 -7.05
CA MET A 30 -5.32 6.55 -6.25
C MET A 30 -4.35 5.91 -5.27
N LEU A 31 -3.07 5.84 -5.59
CA LEU A 31 -2.09 5.28 -4.65
C LEU A 31 -1.91 6.18 -3.41
N ASN A 32 -2.29 7.45 -3.53
CA ASN A 32 -2.29 8.43 -2.44
C ASN A 32 -3.69 8.70 -1.88
N THR A 33 -4.75 8.03 -2.36
CA THR A 33 -6.05 8.16 -1.70
C THR A 33 -5.99 7.47 -0.35
N VAL A 34 -6.49 8.18 0.66
CA VAL A 34 -6.55 7.72 2.03
C VAL A 34 -8.01 7.50 2.43
N ASP A 35 -8.26 6.54 3.30
CA ASP A 35 -9.56 6.39 3.93
C ASP A 35 -9.78 7.40 5.08
N SER A 36 -10.84 7.21 5.87
CA SER A 36 -11.16 8.05 7.02
C SER A 36 -10.08 8.04 8.12
N GLU A 37 -9.23 7.02 8.14
CA GLU A 37 -8.13 6.82 9.09
C GLU A 37 -6.77 7.27 8.49
N GLY A 38 -6.78 7.80 7.27
CA GLY A 38 -5.55 8.20 6.59
C GLY A 38 -4.81 7.02 5.94
N ASP A 39 -5.39 5.82 5.96
CA ASP A 39 -4.72 4.62 5.45
C ASP A 39 -4.79 4.59 3.92
N THR A 40 -3.61 4.41 3.32
CA THR A 40 -3.48 4.19 1.87
C THR A 40 -3.77 2.73 1.53
N PRO A 41 -4.01 2.39 0.25
CA PRO A 41 -4.13 0.99 -0.18
C PRO A 41 -2.93 0.12 0.25
N LEU A 42 -1.75 0.74 0.39
CA LEU A 42 -0.53 0.07 0.82
C LEU A 42 -0.55 -0.28 2.32
N HIS A 43 -1.18 0.54 3.18
CA HIS A 43 -1.39 0.22 4.60
C HIS A 43 -2.28 -1.01 4.75
N HIS A 44 -3.40 -1.01 4.02
CA HIS A 44 -4.33 -2.15 4.01
C HIS A 44 -3.67 -3.42 3.48
N ALA A 45 -2.93 -3.33 2.38
CA ALA A 45 -2.21 -4.48 1.82
C ALA A 45 -1.13 -5.02 2.76
N ALA A 46 -0.48 -4.13 3.52
CA ALA A 46 0.48 -4.50 4.54
C ALA A 46 -0.17 -5.23 5.72
N ARG A 47 -1.30 -4.72 6.22
CA ARG A 47 -2.10 -5.36 7.28
C ARG A 47 -2.64 -6.72 6.91
N GLY A 48 -2.98 -6.92 5.63
CA GLY A 48 -3.42 -8.21 5.10
C GLY A 48 -2.29 -9.14 4.65
N GLU A 49 -1.03 -8.70 4.74
CA GLU A 49 0.16 -9.46 4.33
C GLU A 49 0.10 -9.94 2.87
N HIS A 50 -0.58 -9.19 2.01
CA HIS A 50 -0.82 -9.56 0.62
C HIS A 50 0.34 -9.13 -0.27
N LEU A 51 1.39 -9.93 -0.30
CA LEU A 51 2.64 -9.62 -0.99
C LEU A 51 2.46 -9.29 -2.48
N GLY A 52 1.58 -10.01 -3.19
CA GLY A 52 1.29 -9.73 -4.60
C GLY A 52 0.60 -8.37 -4.82
N VAL A 53 -0.24 -7.93 -3.87
CA VAL A 53 -0.90 -6.62 -3.93
C VAL A 53 0.09 -5.52 -3.60
N VAL A 54 0.95 -5.73 -2.60
CA VAL A 54 2.01 -4.80 -2.22
C VAL A 54 2.99 -4.58 -3.37
N ASP A 55 3.46 -5.65 -4.02
CA ASP A 55 4.36 -5.56 -5.19
C ASP A 55 3.69 -4.81 -6.35
N LEU A 56 2.41 -5.04 -6.61
CA LEU A 56 1.67 -4.34 -7.66
C LEU A 56 1.48 -2.85 -7.35
N LEU A 57 1.18 -2.50 -6.09
CA LEU A 57 1.07 -1.12 -5.64
C LEU A 57 2.41 -0.38 -5.71
N LEU A 58 3.51 -1.01 -5.28
CA LEU A 58 4.86 -0.47 -5.37
C LEU A 58 5.27 -0.23 -6.82
N LYS A 59 5.06 -1.22 -7.71
CA LYS A 59 5.28 -1.09 -9.15
C LYS A 59 4.43 0.01 -9.79
N ALA A 60 3.24 0.25 -9.27
CA ALA A 60 2.39 1.35 -9.70
C ALA A 60 2.89 2.74 -9.23
N GLY A 61 3.89 2.79 -8.33
CA GLY A 61 4.47 4.02 -7.78
C GLY A 61 3.87 4.44 -6.44
N ALA A 62 3.38 3.49 -5.64
CA ALA A 62 2.84 3.79 -4.32
C ALA A 62 3.94 4.28 -3.37
N CYS A 63 3.62 5.30 -2.57
CA CYS A 63 4.57 5.82 -1.61
C CYS A 63 4.60 4.93 -0.36
N ALA A 64 5.63 4.09 -0.23
CA ALA A 64 5.87 3.27 0.96
C ALA A 64 6.18 4.09 2.22
N LYS A 65 6.52 5.37 2.08
CA LYS A 65 6.82 6.31 3.18
C LYS A 65 5.61 7.09 3.67
N LYS A 66 4.44 6.92 3.06
CA LYS A 66 3.27 7.73 3.40
C LYS A 66 2.78 7.34 4.78
N GLU A 67 2.68 8.31 5.68
CA GLU A 67 2.08 8.11 7.00
C GLU A 67 0.56 8.30 6.95
N ASN A 68 -0.17 7.49 7.72
CA ASN A 68 -1.61 7.66 7.95
C ASN A 68 -1.90 8.76 9.01
N THR A 69 -3.16 8.94 9.40
CA THR A 69 -3.49 9.97 10.42
C THR A 69 -2.96 9.63 11.82
N TYR A 70 -2.57 8.38 12.06
CA TYR A 70 -1.93 7.94 13.28
C TYR A 70 -0.40 8.09 13.25
N GLY A 71 0.18 8.59 12.14
CA GLY A 71 1.63 8.71 11.96
C GLY A 71 2.33 7.39 11.68
N GLN A 72 1.57 6.35 11.31
CA GLN A 72 2.11 5.02 11.03
C GLN A 72 2.37 4.87 9.53
N VAL A 73 3.44 4.16 9.18
CA VAL A 73 3.75 3.81 7.79
C VAL A 73 3.19 2.43 7.43
N PRO A 74 3.03 2.10 6.13
CA PRO A 74 2.54 0.78 5.71
C PRO A 74 3.37 -0.37 6.30
N ALA A 75 4.68 -0.20 6.43
CA ALA A 75 5.55 -1.22 7.01
C ALA A 75 5.24 -1.53 8.49
N GLU A 76 4.66 -0.59 9.23
CA GLU A 76 4.25 -0.78 10.63
C GLU A 76 2.88 -1.44 10.77
N MET A 77 2.10 -1.49 9.69
CA MET A 77 0.83 -2.22 9.65
C MET A 77 1.02 -3.72 9.42
N ALA A 78 2.16 -4.13 8.87
CA ALA A 78 2.51 -5.54 8.67
C ALA A 78 3.13 -6.15 9.93
N ASP A 79 2.87 -7.44 10.17
CA ASP A 79 3.44 -8.13 11.32
C ASP A 79 4.97 -8.24 11.25
N GLU A 80 5.60 -8.22 12.43
CA GLU A 80 7.05 -8.31 12.58
C GLU A 80 7.56 -9.69 12.16
N GLY A 81 8.13 -9.77 10.95
CA GLY A 81 8.73 -11.01 10.43
C GLY A 81 8.21 -11.41 9.05
N THR A 82 7.23 -10.69 8.51
CA THR A 82 6.69 -10.98 7.19
C THR A 82 7.53 -10.43 6.06
N GLU A 83 7.45 -11.11 4.92
CA GLU A 83 8.11 -10.68 3.70
C GLU A 83 7.55 -9.33 3.21
N VAL A 84 6.27 -9.04 3.48
CA VAL A 84 5.66 -7.74 3.19
C VAL A 84 6.34 -6.61 3.95
N ARG A 85 6.53 -6.76 5.27
CA ARG A 85 7.24 -5.77 6.07
C ARG A 85 8.67 -5.56 5.57
N LYS A 86 9.38 -6.65 5.25
CA LYS A 86 10.75 -6.57 4.71
C LYS A 86 10.81 -5.81 3.39
N LEU A 87 9.91 -6.10 2.46
CA LEU A 87 9.83 -5.41 1.16
C LEU A 87 9.54 -3.91 1.33
N LEU A 88 8.58 -3.55 2.18
CA LEU A 88 8.23 -2.15 2.40
C LEU A 88 9.38 -1.35 3.02
N ILE A 89 10.10 -1.94 3.98
CA ILE A 89 11.30 -1.33 4.58
C ILE A 89 12.41 -1.19 3.53
N GLN A 90 12.64 -2.22 2.71
CA GLN A 90 13.64 -2.19 1.65
C GLN A 90 13.39 -1.03 0.67
N GLU A 91 12.17 -0.92 0.14
CA GLU A 91 11.77 0.17 -0.75
C GLU A 91 11.87 1.56 -0.08
N GLN A 92 11.54 1.63 1.21
CA GLN A 92 11.72 2.84 2.01
C GLN A 92 13.19 3.30 2.04
N VAL A 93 14.12 2.36 2.18
CA VAL A 93 15.56 2.64 2.23
C VAL A 93 16.10 3.02 0.84
N GLU A 94 15.67 2.33 -0.21
CA GLU A 94 16.12 2.58 -1.60
C GLU A 94 15.70 3.96 -2.12
N ALA A 95 14.51 4.44 -1.77
CA ALA A 95 14.08 5.80 -2.10
C ALA A 95 14.94 6.90 -1.45
N SER A 96 15.77 6.57 -0.45
CA SER A 96 16.70 7.52 0.20
C SER A 96 18.10 7.49 -0.43
N THR A 97 18.45 6.50 -1.26
CA THR A 97 19.81 6.28 -1.75
C THR A 97 19.99 6.57 -3.25
N HIS A 98 18.92 6.87 -4.00
CA HIS A 98 18.99 7.17 -5.44
C HIS A 98 18.91 8.69 -5.77
N THR A 99 19.62 9.53 -5.02
CA THR A 99 19.96 10.92 -5.42
C THR A 99 21.43 11.19 -5.12
N SER A 100 22.31 10.49 -5.83
CA SER A 100 23.71 10.88 -6.03
C SER A 100 24.33 10.05 -7.14
N ASN A 101 24.20 10.52 -8.38
CA ASN A 101 25.33 10.81 -9.27
C ASN A 101 24.86 11.59 -10.50
#